data_AF-A0A078MQV3-F1
#
_entry.id   AF-A0A078MQV3-F1
#
_cell.length_a   1.000
_cell.length_b   1.000
_cell.length_c   1.000
_cell.angle_alpha   90.00
_cell.angle_beta   90.00
_cell.angle_gamma   90.00
#
_symmetry.space_group_name_H-M   'P 1'
#
loop_
_entity.id
_entity.type
_entity.pdbx_description
1 polymer ?
#
loop_
_entity_poly.entity_id
_entity_poly.type
_entity_poly.pdbx_seq_one_letter_code
_entity_poly.pdbx_strand_id
1 'polypeptide(L)' 'MYGWIFRRLPGPLWVRILTAVLLAAAAVLALMTYVFPWLAEFSFLSPFTDSTIEGS' A
#
# COMPACT_ATOMS: atom_id res chain seq x y z
N MET A 1 1.51 -24.93 29.37
CA MET A 1 2.69 -24.09 29.07
C MET A 1 2.88 -23.89 27.56
N TYR A 2 2.05 -23.03 26.95
CA TYR A 2 2.32 -22.30 25.67
C TYR A 2 1.66 -20.90 25.70
N GLY A 3 1.09 -20.51 26.86
CA GLY A 3 0.19 -19.36 26.98
C GLY A 3 0.85 -18.00 27.08
N TRP A 4 2.19 -17.92 26.97
CA TRP A 4 2.91 -16.64 27.06
C TRP A 4 2.98 -15.92 25.71
N ILE A 5 3.01 -16.68 24.61
CA ILE A 5 3.12 -16.11 23.25
C ILE A 5 1.82 -15.47 22.76
N PHE A 6 0.66 -16.00 23.19
CA PHE A 6 -0.66 -15.46 22.87
C PHE A 6 -1.07 -14.25 23.73
N ARG A 7 -0.25 -13.86 24.71
CA ARG A 7 -0.53 -12.73 25.62
C ARG A 7 0.15 -11.42 25.23
N ARG A 8 1.08 -11.44 24.27
CA ARG A 8 1.85 -10.25 23.84
C ARG A 8 1.23 -9.49 22.67
N LEU A 9 0.19 -10.04 22.06
CA LEU A 9 -0.46 -9.50 20.88
C LEU A 9 -1.85 -9.01 21.29
N PRO A 10 -2.14 -7.71 21.21
CA PRO A 10 -3.43 -7.20 21.64
C PRO A 10 -4.52 -7.71 20.68
N GLY A 11 -5.35 -8.60 21.21
CA GLY A 11 -6.57 -9.07 20.56
C GLY A 11 -6.51 -10.51 20.00
N PRO A 12 -7.68 -11.17 19.88
CA PRO A 12 -7.82 -12.50 19.30
C PRO A 12 -7.25 -12.56 17.87
N LEU A 13 -6.98 -13.77 17.37
CA LEU A 13 -6.37 -14.01 16.05
C LEU A 13 -7.02 -13.16 14.93
N TRP A 14 -8.34 -12.99 14.99
CA TRP A 14 -9.12 -12.13 14.09
C TRP A 14 -8.75 -10.64 14.13
N VAL A 15 -8.45 -10.08 15.30
CA VAL A 15 -7.99 -8.68 15.43
C VAL A 15 -6.62 -8.51 14.78
N ARG A 16 -5.71 -9.48 14.92
CA ARG A 16 -4.41 -9.45 14.26
C ARG A 16 -4.55 -9.48 12.74
N ILE A 17 -5.44 -10.32 12.22
CA ILE A 17 -5.75 -10.38 10.78
C ILE A 17 -6.33 -9.05 10.32
N LEU A 18 -7.32 -8.51 11.02
CA LEU A 18 -7.94 -7.23 10.66
C LEU A 18 -6.92 -6.09 10.65
N THR A 19 -6.05 -6.00 11.65
CA THR A 19 -5.00 -4.98 11.70
C THR A 19 -3.97 -5.15 10.57
N ALA A 20 -3.59 -6.39 10.25
CA ALA A 20 -2.67 -6.65 9.13
C ALA A 20 -3.29 -6.28 7.78
N VAL A 21 -4.56 -6.63 7.57
CA VAL A 21 -5.32 -6.26 6.36
C VAL A 21 -5.48 -4.74 6.28
N LEU A 22 -5.79 -4.07 7.39
CA LEU A 22 -5.90 -2.62 7.45
C LEU A 22 -4.58 -1.93 7.09
N LEU A 23 -3.44 -2.42 7.62
CA LEU A 23 -2.13 -1.90 7.27
C LEU A 23 -1.78 -2.13 5.80
N ALA A 24 -2.10 -3.30 5.25
CA ALA A 24 -1.91 -3.59 3.84
C ALA A 24 -2.77 -2.67 2.95
N ALA A 25 -4.04 -2.49 3.29
CA ALA A 25 -4.95 -1.59 2.58
C ALA A 25 -4.47 -0.12 2.67
N ALA A 26 -4.02 0.32 3.84
CA ALA A 26 -3.45 1.65 4.03
C ALA A 26 -2.17 1.86 3.19
N ALA A 27 -1.30 0.84 3.12
CA ALA A 27 -0.12 0.89 2.28
C ALA A 27 -0.49 1.00 0.79
N VAL A 28 -1.42 0.16 0.30
CA VAL A 28 -1.90 0.23 -1.09
C VAL A 28 -2.52 1.60 -1.40
N LEU A 29 -3.34 2.14 -0.50
CA LEU A 29 -3.91 3.47 -0.66
C LEU A 29 -2.81 4.54 -0.70
N ALA A 30 -1.85 4.53 0.22
CA ALA A 30 -0.74 5.48 0.22
C ALA A 30 0.12 5.36 -1.04
N LEU A 31 0.33 4.15 -1.55
CA LEU A 31 0.99 3.92 -2.82
C LEU A 31 0.22 4.56 -3.97
N MET A 32 -1.10 4.33 -4.06
CA MET A 32 -1.94 4.89 -5.11
C MET A 32 -2.08 6.42 -5.02
N THR A 33 -2.23 6.98 -3.82
CA THR A 33 -2.52 8.41 -3.64
C THR A 33 -1.29 9.28 -3.51
N TYR A 34 -0.15 8.74 -3.08
CA TYR A 34 1.09 9.50 -2.90
C TYR A 34 2.22 9.01 -3.80
N VAL A 35 2.51 7.71 -3.83
CA VAL A 35 3.70 7.20 -4.56
C VAL A 35 3.51 7.28 -6.07
N PHE A 36 2.36 6.88 -6.58
CA PHE A 36 2.06 6.96 -8.02
C PHE A 36 2.10 8.39 -8.58
N PRO A 37 1.42 9.40 -7.98
CA PRO A 37 1.52 10.77 -8.48
C PRO A 37 2.93 11.36 -8.30
N TRP A 38 3.62 11.03 -7.20
CA TRP A 38 5.01 11.44 -7.03
C TRP A 38 5.93 10.84 -8.10
N LEU A 39 5.73 9.57 -8.48
CA LEU A 39 6.46 8.95 -9.59
C LEU A 39 6.08 9.57 -10.94
N ALA A 40 4.82 9.95 -11.17
CA ALA A 40 4.42 10.63 -12.39
C ALA A 40 5.07 12.03 -12.53
N GLU A 41 5.19 12.76 -11.42
CA GLU A 41 5.75 14.12 -11.40
C GLU A 41 7.29 14.13 -11.39
N PHE A 42 7.94 13.19 -10.68
CA PHE A 42 9.39 13.20 -10.47
C PHE A 42 10.17 12.19 -11.31
N SER A 43 9.52 11.22 -11.96
CA SER A 43 10.24 10.15 -12.67
C SER A 43 10.55 10.49 -14.13
N PHE A 44 11.73 10.04 -14.56
CA PHE A 44 12.19 9.89 -15.95
C PHE A 44 11.24 9.06 -16.85
N LEU A 45 10.18 8.48 -16.28
CA LEU A 45 9.16 7.69 -16.99
C LEU A 45 8.09 8.55 -17.69
N SER A 46 8.02 9.86 -17.43
CA SER A 46 7.10 10.80 -18.12
C SER A 46 7.06 10.61 -19.65
N PRO A 47 8.18 10.43 -20.38
CA PRO A 47 8.17 10.20 -21.83
C PRO A 47 7.54 8.88 -22.28
N PHE A 48 7.40 7.88 -21.41
CA PHE A 48 6.72 6.61 -21.73
C PHE A 48 5.22 6.64 -21.41
N THR A 49 4.75 7.72 -20.78
CA THR A 49 3.35 7.87 -20.35
C THR A 49 2.57 8.78 -21.31
N ASP A 50 3.26 9.52 -22.19
CA ASP A 50 2.65 10.28 -23.28
C ASP A 50 2.00 9.34 -24.29
N SER A 51 0.70 9.52 -24.49
CA SER A 51 -0.06 8.79 -25.49
C SER A 51 0.22 9.38 -26.87
N THR A 52 0.83 8.63 -27.78
CA THR A 52 1.16 9.07 -29.16
C THR A 52 -0.07 9.32 -30.05
N ILE A 53 -1.29 9.31 -29.49
CA ILE A 53 -2.56 9.63 -30.14
C ILE A 53 -2.94 11.11 -29.83
N GLU A 54 -1.98 12.02 -29.81
CA GLU A 54 -2.22 13.47 -29.98
C GLU A 54 -1.49 13.90 -31.26
N GLY A 55 -1.85 13.23 -32.34
CA GLY A 55 -1.37 13.50 -33.69
C GLY A 55 -2.55 13.60 -34.64
N SER A 56 -3.47 14.54 -34.38
CA SER A 56 -4.48 15.01 -35.34
C SER A 56 -5.04 16.37 -34.93
#